data_AF-A0A3D0I0T1-F1
#
_entry.id   AF-A0A3D0I0T1-F1
#
_cell.length_a   1.000
_cell.length_b   1.000
_cell.length_c   1.000
_cell.angle_alpha   90.00
_cell.angle_beta   90.00
_cell.angle_gamma   90.00
#
_symmetry.space_group_name_H-M   'P 1'
#
loop_
_entity.id
_entity.type
_entity.pdbx_description
1 polymer ?
#
loop_
_entity_poly.entity_id
_entity_poly.type
_entity_poly.pdbx_seq_one_letter_code
_entity_poly.pdbx_strand_id
1 'polypeptide(L)'
;MPRPGTQDDQAANRAADMDDEGVDTHFLIPTSWLSVVGLDDPEIEVNLIRAYHRHMADFTAHHPDRLKSLIVASSRVVPEAVREIREWGKSKWAVAVLPLLAKDMPADHPDLYPIWEAAAEHDLAIANHSFTWNPPYYPGYHDLWENIFIGRAAAHPWGAMRFVASFVGGGLFDRFPSLRMGVLEGGFGWLPFWAR
;
A
#
# COMPACT_ATOMS: atom_id res chain seq x y z
N MET A 1 14.04 13.67 8.03
CA MET A 1 14.26 12.92 9.29
C MET A 1 13.44 13.64 10.34
N PRO A 2 12.63 12.94 11.15
CA PRO A 2 11.83 13.59 12.19
C PRO A 2 12.71 14.48 13.06
N ARG A 3 12.16 15.59 13.57
CA ARG A 3 12.92 16.45 14.50
C ARG A 3 13.39 15.59 15.69
N PRO A 4 14.65 15.73 16.14
CA PRO A 4 15.14 14.98 17.29
C PRO A 4 14.23 15.15 18.51
N GLY A 5 13.76 14.04 19.09
CA GLY A 5 12.84 14.05 20.24
C GLY A 5 11.34 14.06 19.90
N THR A 6 10.97 13.99 18.62
CA THR A 6 9.56 13.92 18.20
C THR A 6 8.95 12.56 18.53
N GLN A 7 7.78 12.58 19.17
CA GLN A 7 6.93 11.39 19.28
C GLN A 7 6.02 11.35 18.05
N ASP A 8 6.33 10.46 17.12
CA ASP A 8 5.65 10.34 15.82
C ASP A 8 4.24 9.70 15.93
N ASP A 9 3.83 9.28 17.13
CA ASP A 9 2.49 8.78 17.43
C ASP A 9 1.49 9.91 17.78
N GLN A 10 1.90 11.18 17.71
CA GLN A 10 1.04 12.35 17.88
C GLN A 10 0.82 13.09 16.55
N ALA A 11 -0.44 13.19 16.12
CA ALA A 11 -0.81 13.84 14.85
C ALA A 11 -0.38 15.32 14.77
N ALA A 12 -0.39 16.03 15.89
CA ALA A 12 0.05 17.43 15.97
C ALA A 12 1.54 17.60 15.67
N ASN A 13 2.38 16.65 16.10
CA ASN A 13 3.81 16.67 15.80
C ASN A 13 4.05 16.50 14.30
N ARG A 14 3.30 15.58 13.66
CA ARG A 14 3.33 15.37 12.21
C ARG A 14 2.91 16.62 11.45
N ALA A 15 1.87 17.32 11.91
CA ALA A 15 1.41 18.56 11.28
C ALA A 15 2.44 19.69 11.41
N ALA A 16 3.12 19.80 12.54
CA ALA A 16 4.20 20.77 12.71
C ALA A 16 5.40 20.49 11.78
N ASP A 17 5.78 19.21 11.62
CA ASP A 17 6.81 18.83 10.63
C ASP A 17 6.37 19.19 9.20
N MET A 18 5.09 18.99 8.87
CA MET A 18 4.53 19.41 7.57
C MET A 18 4.62 20.92 7.35
N ASP A 19 4.42 21.73 8.39
CA ASP A 19 4.53 23.19 8.30
C ASP A 19 5.99 23.61 8.03
N ASP A 20 6.95 22.97 8.69
CA ASP A 20 8.38 23.19 8.48
C ASP A 20 8.84 22.74 7.09
N GLU A 21 8.31 21.62 6.59
CA GLU A 21 8.61 21.06 5.27
C GLU A 21 7.88 21.80 4.13
N GLY A 22 6.87 22.62 4.45
CA GLY A 22 6.03 23.32 3.46
C GLY A 22 5.07 22.38 2.71
N VAL A 23 4.57 21.34 3.38
CA VAL A 23 3.71 20.30 2.79
C VAL A 23 2.26 20.44 3.26
N ASP A 24 1.33 20.53 2.32
CA ASP A 24 -0.09 20.68 2.63
C ASP A 24 -0.71 19.37 3.16
N THR A 25 -0.35 18.24 2.52
CA THR A 25 -0.96 16.92 2.78
C THR A 25 0.09 15.83 2.86
N HIS A 26 0.02 15.01 3.90
CA HIS A 26 0.77 13.76 4.01
C HIS A 26 -0.12 12.57 3.74
N PHE A 27 0.38 11.68 2.89
CA PHE A 27 -0.16 10.34 2.67
C PHE A 27 0.63 9.35 3.52
N LEU A 28 0.00 8.87 4.58
CA LEU A 28 0.59 7.98 5.58
C LEU A 28 0.50 6.54 5.10
N ILE A 29 1.61 5.80 5.19
CA ILE A 29 1.72 4.43 4.69
C ILE A 29 2.16 3.54 5.86
N PRO A 30 1.51 2.39 6.10
CA PRO A 30 1.96 1.46 7.13
C PRO A 30 3.29 0.80 6.74
N THR A 31 4.12 0.46 7.72
CA THR A 31 5.45 -0.15 7.49
C THR A 31 5.58 -1.51 8.17
N SER A 32 6.08 -1.56 9.40
CA SER A 32 6.64 -2.79 9.98
C SER A 32 5.62 -3.90 10.24
N TRP A 33 4.37 -3.56 10.60
CA TRP A 33 3.38 -4.58 10.93
C TRP A 33 2.87 -5.35 9.70
N LEU A 34 3.05 -4.80 8.48
CA LEU A 34 2.63 -5.49 7.25
C LEU A 34 3.40 -6.79 7.02
N SER A 35 4.56 -6.97 7.67
CA SER A 35 5.35 -8.22 7.62
C SER A 35 4.64 -9.45 8.22
N VAL A 36 3.45 -9.29 8.81
CA VAL A 36 2.59 -10.44 9.16
C VAL A 36 2.00 -11.15 7.94
N VAL A 37 2.05 -10.53 6.74
CA VAL A 37 1.69 -11.18 5.48
C VAL A 37 2.65 -12.33 5.17
N GLY A 38 2.30 -13.52 5.67
CA GLY A 38 3.14 -14.70 5.57
C GLY A 38 3.14 -15.59 6.80
N LEU A 39 2.55 -15.12 7.92
CA LEU A 39 2.25 -16.00 9.04
C LEU A 39 1.21 -17.06 8.65
N ASP A 40 1.26 -18.23 9.28
CA ASP A 40 0.35 -19.34 8.96
C ASP A 40 -1.12 -18.95 9.17
N ASP A 41 -1.40 -18.24 10.27
CA ASP A 41 -2.75 -17.78 10.62
C ASP A 41 -3.08 -16.41 10.01
N PRO A 42 -3.97 -16.33 9.01
CA PRO A 42 -4.38 -15.06 8.41
C PRO A 42 -5.28 -14.23 9.33
N GLU A 43 -5.82 -14.77 10.43
CA GLU A 43 -6.63 -13.98 11.37
C GLU A 43 -5.80 -12.91 12.09
N ILE A 44 -4.51 -13.18 12.33
CA ILE A 44 -3.58 -12.19 12.90
C ILE A 44 -3.46 -10.98 11.97
N GLU A 45 -3.29 -11.24 10.67
CA GLU A 45 -3.22 -10.21 9.63
C GLU A 45 -4.52 -9.39 9.56
N VAL A 46 -5.68 -10.05 9.48
CA VAL A 46 -7.00 -9.39 9.42
C VAL A 46 -7.25 -8.53 10.66
N ASN A 47 -6.92 -9.02 11.86
CA ASN A 47 -7.13 -8.26 13.09
C ASN A 47 -6.20 -7.05 13.22
N LEU A 48 -4.96 -7.15 12.73
CA LEU A 48 -4.04 -6.02 12.65
C LEU A 48 -4.51 -4.98 11.63
N ILE A 49 -5.00 -5.41 10.46
CA ILE A 49 -5.60 -4.52 9.46
C ILE A 49 -6.75 -3.71 10.08
N ARG A 50 -7.69 -4.38 10.76
CA ARG A 50 -8.81 -3.71 11.44
C ARG A 50 -8.35 -2.73 12.52
N ALA A 51 -7.33 -3.12 13.31
CA ALA A 51 -6.75 -2.24 14.33
C ALA A 51 -6.09 -1.01 13.71
N TYR A 52 -5.36 -1.20 12.61
CA TYR A 52 -4.75 -0.13 11.84
C TYR A 52 -5.79 0.84 11.28
N HIS A 53 -6.89 0.37 10.69
CA HIS A 53 -7.93 1.26 10.16
C HIS A 53 -8.59 2.11 11.25
N ARG A 54 -8.91 1.52 12.40
CA ARG A 54 -9.42 2.30 13.56
C ARG A 54 -8.39 3.34 14.01
N HIS A 55 -7.13 2.94 14.13
CA HIS A 55 -6.06 3.86 14.50
C HIS A 55 -5.88 4.99 13.47
N MET A 56 -5.96 4.72 12.16
CA MET A 56 -5.91 5.76 11.13
C MET A 56 -7.10 6.70 11.22
N ALA A 57 -8.31 6.19 11.46
CA ALA A 57 -9.48 7.02 11.67
C ALA A 57 -9.26 8.00 12.84
N ASP A 58 -8.79 7.50 14.00
CA ASP A 58 -8.54 8.31 15.19
C ASP A 58 -7.39 9.30 15.00
N PHE A 59 -6.25 8.84 14.47
CA PHE A 59 -5.04 9.64 14.30
C PHE A 59 -5.27 10.79 13.32
N THR A 60 -5.83 10.49 12.14
CA THR A 60 -6.04 11.49 11.09
C THR A 60 -7.18 12.45 11.41
N ALA A 61 -8.12 12.11 12.29
CA ALA A 61 -9.21 12.99 12.71
C ALA A 61 -8.74 14.31 13.35
N HIS A 62 -7.51 14.37 13.85
CA HIS A 62 -6.92 15.60 14.40
C HIS A 62 -6.59 16.63 13.31
N HIS A 63 -6.29 16.17 12.09
CA HIS A 63 -5.96 17.02 10.94
C HIS A 63 -6.53 16.42 9.65
N PRO A 64 -7.87 16.30 9.52
CA PRO A 64 -8.51 15.41 8.54
C PRO A 64 -8.38 15.92 7.10
N ASP A 65 -8.04 17.19 6.89
CA ASP A 65 -7.75 17.76 5.57
C ASP A 65 -6.29 17.57 5.15
N ARG A 66 -5.38 17.34 6.11
CA ARG A 66 -3.93 17.28 5.89
C ARG A 66 -3.36 15.87 6.00
N LEU A 67 -3.98 15.00 6.79
CA LEU A 67 -3.52 13.64 7.00
C LEU A 67 -4.45 12.66 6.28
N LYS A 68 -3.91 11.97 5.30
CA LYS A 68 -4.59 10.93 4.51
C LYS A 68 -3.84 9.62 4.66
N SER A 69 -4.52 8.52 4.40
CA SER A 69 -3.96 7.19 4.46
C SER A 69 -4.74 6.26 3.53
N LEU A 70 -4.47 4.97 3.62
CA LEU A 70 -4.99 3.93 2.75
C LEU A 70 -5.63 2.79 3.54
N ILE A 71 -6.59 2.13 2.92
CA ILE A 71 -7.18 0.88 3.41
C ILE A 71 -6.24 -0.24 3.01
N VAL A 72 -5.76 -1.04 3.97
CA VAL A 72 -4.99 -2.24 3.68
C VAL A 72 -5.95 -3.40 3.39
N ALA A 73 -5.81 -4.01 2.22
CA ALA A 73 -6.67 -5.07 1.74
C ALA A 73 -5.89 -6.40 1.68
N SER A 74 -6.22 -7.35 2.55
CA SER A 74 -5.61 -8.69 2.53
C SER A 74 -5.95 -9.43 1.24
N SER A 75 -4.93 -9.87 0.51
CA SER A 75 -5.15 -10.75 -0.66
C SER A 75 -5.40 -12.21 -0.25
N ARG A 76 -5.19 -12.57 1.03
CA ARG A 76 -5.40 -13.93 1.57
C ARG A 76 -6.83 -14.16 2.03
N VAL A 77 -7.50 -13.08 2.44
CA VAL A 77 -8.88 -13.12 2.93
C VAL A 77 -9.70 -12.03 2.22
N VAL A 78 -9.93 -12.24 0.93
CA VAL A 78 -10.62 -11.29 0.03
C VAL A 78 -11.97 -10.80 0.58
N PRO A 79 -12.85 -11.64 1.16
CA PRO A 79 -14.12 -11.15 1.72
C PRO A 79 -13.93 -10.10 2.83
N GLU A 80 -12.91 -10.26 3.67
CA GLU A 80 -12.60 -9.31 4.74
C GLU A 80 -12.00 -8.01 4.17
N ALA A 81 -11.16 -8.11 3.15
CA ALA A 81 -10.65 -6.93 2.44
C ALA A 81 -11.79 -6.08 1.83
N VAL A 82 -12.73 -6.73 1.14
CA VAL A 82 -13.91 -6.04 0.57
C VAL A 82 -14.76 -5.40 1.66
N ARG A 83 -14.93 -6.09 2.80
CA ARG A 83 -15.68 -5.54 3.93
C ARG A 83 -15.03 -4.28 4.50
N GLU A 84 -13.71 -4.29 4.72
CA GLU A 84 -12.99 -3.10 5.21
C GLU A 84 -13.02 -1.95 4.19
N ILE A 85 -12.94 -2.23 2.88
CA ILE A 85 -13.10 -1.21 1.84
C ILE A 85 -14.48 -0.56 1.91
N ARG A 86 -15.54 -1.34 2.07
CA ARG A 86 -16.91 -0.82 2.15
C ARG A 86 -17.17 -0.04 3.42
N GLU A 87 -16.62 -0.49 4.55
CA GLU A 87 -16.71 0.19 5.84
C GLU A 87 -16.03 1.56 5.80
N TRP A 88 -14.76 1.59 5.35
CA TRP A 88 -13.93 2.79 5.45
C TRP A 88 -13.92 3.64 4.19
N GLY A 89 -14.42 3.15 3.05
CA GLY A 89 -14.24 3.79 1.74
C GLY A 89 -14.96 5.12 1.53
N LYS A 90 -15.74 5.60 2.50
CA LYS A 90 -16.29 6.98 2.53
C LYS A 90 -15.65 7.86 3.60
N SER A 91 -14.66 7.33 4.33
CA SER A 91 -13.97 8.05 5.38
C SER A 91 -13.03 9.08 4.78
N LYS A 92 -12.99 10.27 5.37
CA LYS A 92 -12.17 11.39 4.89
C LYS A 92 -10.67 11.08 4.85
N TRP A 93 -10.22 10.12 5.65
CA TRP A 93 -8.83 9.70 5.74
C TRP A 93 -8.44 8.70 4.65
N ALA A 94 -9.35 7.86 4.20
CA ALA A 94 -9.08 6.78 3.25
C ALA A 94 -9.18 7.29 1.82
N VAL A 95 -8.05 7.37 1.11
CA VAL A 95 -8.00 7.86 -0.28
C VAL A 95 -7.49 6.83 -1.28
N ALA A 96 -7.03 5.69 -0.78
CA ALA A 96 -6.52 4.59 -1.59
C ALA A 96 -6.69 3.24 -0.89
N VAL A 97 -6.47 2.16 -1.65
CA VAL A 97 -6.36 0.78 -1.18
C VAL A 97 -4.96 0.26 -1.45
N LEU A 98 -4.29 -0.26 -0.42
CA LEU A 98 -3.05 -1.03 -0.54
C LEU A 98 -3.40 -2.52 -0.55
N PRO A 99 -3.31 -3.21 -1.69
CA PRO A 99 -3.43 -4.66 -1.72
C PRO A 99 -2.19 -5.28 -1.08
N LEU A 100 -2.38 -5.96 0.04
CA LEU A 100 -1.37 -6.74 0.73
C LEU A 100 -1.26 -8.10 0.05
N LEU A 101 -0.44 -8.16 -1.01
CA LEU A 101 -0.29 -9.33 -1.86
C LEU A 101 0.51 -10.43 -1.17
N ALA A 102 -0.10 -11.61 -1.06
CA ALA A 102 0.55 -12.81 -0.58
C ALA A 102 1.59 -13.35 -1.58
N LYS A 103 2.39 -14.32 -1.10
CA LYS A 103 3.30 -15.07 -1.96
C LYS A 103 2.51 -15.72 -3.11
N ASP A 104 3.08 -15.68 -4.30
CA ASP A 104 2.51 -16.29 -5.51
C ASP A 104 1.15 -15.75 -5.97
N MET A 105 0.71 -14.61 -5.43
CA MET A 105 -0.53 -13.92 -5.84
C MET A 105 -0.21 -12.72 -6.74
N PRO A 106 -0.42 -12.80 -8.07
CA PRO A 106 -0.31 -11.64 -8.96
C PRO A 106 -1.52 -10.71 -8.80
N ALA A 107 -1.34 -9.40 -9.06
CA ALA A 107 -2.40 -8.42 -8.83
C ALA A 107 -3.58 -8.59 -9.80
N ASP A 108 -3.34 -9.16 -10.97
CA ASP A 108 -4.34 -9.48 -12.01
C ASP A 108 -5.04 -10.82 -11.81
N HIS A 109 -4.76 -11.54 -10.70
CA HIS A 109 -5.47 -12.78 -10.39
C HIS A 109 -6.98 -12.54 -10.21
N PRO A 110 -7.87 -13.34 -10.84
CA PRO A 110 -9.32 -13.15 -10.76
C PRO A 110 -9.90 -13.14 -9.35
N ASP A 111 -9.30 -13.87 -8.41
CA ASP A 111 -9.74 -13.87 -7.00
C ASP A 111 -9.63 -12.49 -6.35
N LEU A 112 -8.81 -11.57 -6.88
CA LEU A 112 -8.67 -10.20 -6.36
C LEU A 112 -9.67 -9.22 -7.00
N TYR A 113 -10.40 -9.63 -8.04
CA TYR A 113 -11.38 -8.76 -8.71
C TYR A 113 -12.41 -8.12 -7.77
N PRO A 114 -12.92 -8.80 -6.72
CA PRO A 114 -13.81 -8.16 -5.75
C PRO A 114 -13.17 -6.96 -5.01
N ILE A 115 -11.85 -6.98 -4.77
CA ILE A 115 -11.12 -5.86 -4.14
C ILE A 115 -11.10 -4.67 -5.10
N TRP A 116 -10.81 -4.91 -6.37
CA TRP A 116 -10.76 -3.89 -7.42
C TRP A 116 -12.13 -3.26 -7.67
N GLU A 117 -13.18 -4.09 -7.71
CA GLU A 117 -14.56 -3.65 -7.83
C GLU A 117 -14.97 -2.77 -6.65
N ALA A 118 -14.71 -3.21 -5.41
CA ALA A 118 -15.02 -2.42 -4.22
C ALA A 118 -14.24 -1.09 -4.17
N ALA A 119 -12.97 -1.08 -4.57
CA ALA A 119 -12.20 0.16 -4.67
C ALA A 119 -12.79 1.11 -5.73
N ALA A 120 -13.22 0.58 -6.87
CA ALA A 120 -13.84 1.36 -7.94
C ALA A 120 -15.21 1.94 -7.52
N GLU A 121 -16.04 1.16 -6.81
CA GLU A 121 -17.33 1.59 -6.26
C GLU A 121 -17.18 2.82 -5.33
N HIS A 122 -16.03 2.92 -4.65
CA HIS A 122 -15.73 3.97 -3.68
C HIS A 122 -14.79 5.07 -4.22
N ASP A 123 -14.43 5.06 -5.51
CA ASP A 123 -13.45 5.98 -6.12
C ASP A 123 -12.11 6.04 -5.33
N LEU A 124 -11.66 4.88 -4.86
CA LEU A 124 -10.37 4.74 -4.20
C LEU A 124 -9.30 4.36 -5.22
N ALA A 125 -8.17 5.08 -5.20
CA ALA A 125 -7.01 4.69 -5.99
C ALA A 125 -6.40 3.39 -5.44
N ILE A 126 -5.75 2.60 -6.28
CA ILE A 126 -4.93 1.48 -5.83
C ILE A 126 -3.50 1.96 -5.67
N ALA A 127 -2.93 1.79 -4.48
CA ALA A 127 -1.56 2.19 -4.18
C ALA A 127 -0.72 0.95 -3.91
N ASN A 128 0.33 0.73 -4.72
CA ASN A 128 1.34 -0.28 -4.40
C ASN A 128 2.49 0.36 -3.62
N HIS A 129 2.76 -0.18 -2.44
CA HIS A 129 3.98 0.08 -1.71
C HIS A 129 4.70 -1.25 -1.54
N SER A 130 5.75 -1.48 -2.31
CA SER A 130 6.53 -2.70 -2.24
C SER A 130 7.31 -2.80 -0.93
N PHE A 131 7.57 -4.03 -0.49
CA PHE A 131 8.41 -4.31 0.66
C PHE A 131 9.57 -5.18 0.24
N THR A 132 10.74 -4.94 0.80
CA THR A 132 11.90 -5.74 0.44
C THR A 132 11.73 -7.18 0.89
N TRP A 133 11.38 -7.39 2.17
CA TRP A 133 11.36 -8.71 2.83
C TRP A 133 9.96 -9.28 3.06
N ASN A 134 8.93 -8.72 2.43
CA ASN A 134 7.62 -9.36 2.41
C ASN A 134 7.37 -9.88 0.99
N PRO A 135 6.55 -10.94 0.84
CA PRO A 135 6.09 -11.32 -0.49
C PRO A 135 5.32 -10.17 -1.16
N PRO A 136 5.29 -10.13 -2.51
CA PRO A 136 6.04 -10.99 -3.43
C PRO A 136 7.54 -10.60 -3.51
N TYR A 137 8.42 -11.61 -3.52
CA TYR A 137 9.87 -11.41 -3.65
C TYR A 137 10.31 -11.16 -5.09
N TYR A 138 11.36 -10.36 -5.28
CA TYR A 138 11.94 -10.02 -6.59
C TYR A 138 12.89 -11.10 -7.11
N PRO A 139 13.05 -11.28 -8.43
CA PRO A 139 14.00 -12.22 -9.02
C PRO A 139 15.43 -11.99 -8.51
N GLY A 140 16.11 -13.07 -8.14
CA GLY A 140 17.49 -13.02 -7.64
C GLY A 140 17.64 -12.61 -6.17
N TYR A 141 16.54 -12.52 -5.40
CA TYR A 141 16.62 -12.16 -3.97
C TYR A 141 17.47 -13.10 -3.10
N HIS A 142 17.70 -14.34 -3.55
CA HIS A 142 18.55 -15.32 -2.87
C HIS A 142 20.06 -15.13 -3.13
N ASP A 143 20.43 -14.43 -4.20
CA ASP A 143 21.83 -14.36 -4.67
C ASP A 143 22.59 -13.13 -4.11
N LEU A 144 22.06 -12.52 -3.05
CA LEU A 144 22.55 -11.25 -2.52
C LEU A 144 23.44 -11.35 -1.28
N TRP A 145 23.73 -12.55 -0.76
CA TRP A 145 24.46 -12.74 0.50
C TRP A 145 23.93 -11.83 1.62
N GLU A 146 22.60 -11.79 1.81
CA GLU A 146 21.94 -10.95 2.83
C GLU A 146 22.23 -9.43 2.74
N ASN A 147 22.75 -8.93 1.60
CA ASN A 147 23.05 -7.52 1.44
C ASN A 147 21.76 -6.68 1.34
N ILE A 148 21.41 -6.05 2.46
CA ILE A 148 20.17 -5.26 2.59
C ILE A 148 20.13 -4.05 1.66
N PHE A 149 21.29 -3.44 1.38
CA PHE A 149 21.35 -2.29 0.48
C PHE A 149 20.98 -2.69 -0.94
N ILE A 150 21.58 -3.78 -1.44
CA ILE A 150 21.29 -4.29 -2.78
C ILE A 150 19.84 -4.78 -2.86
N GLY A 151 19.38 -5.52 -1.85
CA GLY A 151 18.01 -6.03 -1.86
C GLY A 151 16.97 -4.92 -1.86
N ARG A 152 17.14 -3.86 -1.05
CA ARG A 152 16.28 -2.67 -1.09
C ARG A 152 16.32 -1.99 -2.45
N ALA A 153 17.51 -1.80 -3.02
CA ALA A 153 17.65 -1.16 -4.32
C ALA A 153 16.97 -1.94 -5.46
N ALA A 154 16.96 -3.28 -5.39
CA ALA A 154 16.38 -4.14 -6.43
C ALA A 154 14.87 -4.40 -6.25
N ALA A 155 14.41 -4.55 -5.00
CA ALA A 155 13.05 -4.97 -4.71
C ALA A 155 12.00 -3.95 -5.13
N HIS A 156 12.20 -2.68 -4.78
CA HIS A 156 11.16 -1.67 -4.97
C HIS A 156 10.86 -1.38 -6.46
N PRO A 157 11.87 -1.17 -7.32
CA PRO A 157 11.63 -1.01 -8.76
C PRO A 157 10.96 -2.25 -9.38
N TRP A 158 11.38 -3.45 -8.99
CA TRP A 158 10.76 -4.68 -9.49
C TRP A 158 9.30 -4.82 -9.05
N GLY A 159 8.99 -4.53 -7.79
CA GLY A 159 7.62 -4.52 -7.28
C GLY A 159 6.72 -3.57 -8.07
N ALA A 160 7.21 -2.34 -8.30
CA ALA A 160 6.51 -1.34 -9.09
C ALA A 160 6.31 -1.78 -10.54
N MET A 161 7.36 -2.28 -11.19
CA MET A 161 7.29 -2.90 -12.52
C MET A 161 6.17 -3.95 -12.55
N ARG A 162 6.30 -5.02 -11.76
CA ARG A 162 5.32 -6.12 -11.72
C ARG A 162 3.89 -5.60 -11.55
N PHE A 163 3.68 -4.65 -10.64
CA PHE A 163 2.35 -4.11 -10.36
C PHE A 163 1.77 -3.33 -11.54
N VAL A 164 2.57 -2.48 -12.19
CA VAL A 164 2.15 -1.77 -13.41
C VAL A 164 1.84 -2.73 -14.55
N ALA A 165 2.64 -3.80 -14.71
CA ALA A 165 2.38 -4.82 -15.73
C ALA A 165 1.04 -5.54 -15.52
N SER A 166 0.67 -5.89 -14.28
CA SER A 166 -0.65 -6.48 -14.00
C SER A 166 -1.80 -5.52 -14.35
N PHE A 167 -1.65 -4.22 -14.14
CA PHE A 167 -2.70 -3.26 -14.44
C PHE A 167 -2.86 -2.96 -15.93
N VAL A 168 -1.74 -2.76 -16.62
CA VAL A 168 -1.71 -2.40 -18.05
C VAL A 168 -1.76 -3.65 -18.93
N GLY A 169 -0.81 -4.57 -18.75
CA GLY A 169 -0.69 -5.79 -19.57
C GLY A 169 -1.63 -6.91 -19.13
N GLY A 170 -1.95 -6.99 -17.84
CA GLY A 170 -2.94 -7.94 -17.30
C GLY A 170 -4.39 -7.51 -17.51
N GLY A 171 -4.63 -6.33 -18.10
CA GLY A 171 -5.97 -5.87 -18.50
C GLY A 171 -6.88 -5.43 -17.36
N LEU A 172 -6.35 -5.12 -16.16
CA LEU A 172 -7.19 -4.61 -15.06
C LEU A 172 -7.81 -3.26 -15.41
N PHE A 173 -7.11 -2.38 -16.14
CA PHE A 173 -7.72 -1.12 -16.59
C PHE A 173 -8.81 -1.33 -17.64
N ASP A 174 -8.72 -2.38 -18.48
CA ASP A 174 -9.79 -2.71 -19.43
C ASP A 174 -11.04 -3.21 -18.70
N ARG A 175 -10.84 -3.96 -17.60
CA ARG A 175 -11.93 -4.51 -16.79
C ARG A 175 -12.55 -3.47 -15.83
N PHE A 176 -11.72 -2.61 -15.24
CA PHE A 176 -12.10 -1.62 -14.23
C PHE A 176 -11.63 -0.22 -14.67
N PRO A 177 -12.26 0.37 -15.70
CA PRO A 177 -11.76 1.58 -16.35
C PRO A 177 -11.79 2.85 -15.48
N SER A 178 -12.53 2.84 -14.37
CA SER A 178 -12.55 3.96 -13.41
C SER A 178 -11.40 3.92 -12.40
N LEU A 179 -10.69 2.79 -12.27
CA LEU A 179 -9.61 2.68 -11.30
C LEU A 179 -8.43 3.57 -11.66
N ARG A 180 -7.89 4.21 -10.62
CA ARG A 180 -6.60 4.88 -10.65
C ARG A 180 -5.59 4.01 -9.92
N MET A 181 -4.33 4.00 -10.37
CA MET A 181 -3.28 3.24 -9.71
C MET A 181 -1.99 4.05 -9.61
N GLY A 182 -1.28 3.90 -8.50
CA GLY A 182 0.04 4.48 -8.28
C GLY A 182 0.99 3.48 -7.62
N VAL A 183 2.28 3.64 -7.89
CA VAL A 183 3.38 2.90 -7.26
C VAL A 183 4.19 3.86 -6.40
N LEU A 184 4.59 3.42 -5.22
CA LEU A 184 5.26 4.22 -4.21
C LEU A 184 6.65 3.63 -3.94
N GLU A 185 7.65 4.50 -3.75
CA GLU A 185 9.05 4.12 -3.44
C GLU A 185 9.78 3.28 -4.52
N GLY A 186 9.11 2.88 -5.62
CA GLY A 186 9.72 2.08 -6.70
C GLY A 186 10.62 2.84 -7.68
N GLY A 187 10.74 4.16 -7.53
CA GLY A 187 11.35 5.03 -8.54
C GLY A 187 10.62 4.97 -9.90
N PHE A 188 11.13 5.74 -10.86
CA PHE A 188 10.50 5.87 -12.19
C PHE A 188 11.49 5.62 -13.35
N GLY A 189 12.78 5.43 -13.08
CA GLY A 189 13.81 5.29 -14.11
C GLY A 189 13.68 4.05 -15.01
N TRP A 190 12.87 3.07 -14.60
CA TRP A 190 12.56 1.87 -15.37
C TRP A 190 11.44 2.07 -16.39
N LEU A 191 10.57 3.07 -16.22
CA LEU A 191 9.43 3.31 -17.13
C LEU A 191 9.85 3.51 -18.61
N PRO A 192 10.92 4.26 -18.94
CA PRO A 192 11.36 4.42 -20.32
C PRO A 192 11.85 3.13 -21.01
N PHE A 193 12.14 2.07 -20.25
CA PHE A 193 12.46 0.76 -20.81
C PHE A 193 11.20 0.01 -21.26
N TRP A 194 10.05 0.23 -20.60
CA TRP A 194 8.76 -0.40 -20.92
C TRP A 194 7.90 0.36 -21.91
N ALA A 195 8.04 1.69 -21.96
CA ALA A 195 7.26 2.54 -22.86
C ALA A 195 7.80 2.56 -24.31
N ARG A 196 8.73 1.67 -24.66
CA ARG A 196 9.35 1.58 -26.00
C ARG A 196 8.65 0.54 -26.86
#